data_AF-G3AVH1-F1
#
_entry.id   AF-G3AVH1-F1
#
_cell.length_a   1.000
_cell.length_b   1.000
_cell.length_c   1.000
_cell.angle_alpha   90.00
_cell.angle_beta   90.00
_cell.angle_gamma   90.00
#
_symmetry.space_group_name_H-M   'P 1'
#
loop_
_entity.id
_entity.type
_entity.pdbx_description
1 polymer ?
#
loop_
_entity_poly.entity_id
_entity_poly.type
_entity_poly.pdbx_seq_one_letter_code
_entity_poly.pdbx_strand_id
1 'polypeptide(L)'
;MDSLTQLDNFEQYWNLFQHDTNYLNDDTVLTEKEFNITSLPLPALLKKLSIGELTSVETVIAFMKKEIISRTSTSRSKNSHHQEFMDAITKARYLDWYFAKYGRPIGILHGLPISNRQLQLLNINNSDGKELGNVTLDSVYHNIAQCNNGRSRENYRVNAMVPRPQLSF
;
A
#
# COMPACT_ATOMS: atom_id res chain seq x y z
N MET A 1 9.72 -17.99 6.68
CA MET A 1 8.44 -17.95 7.43
C MET A 1 7.36 -18.20 6.39
N ASP A 2 6.60 -19.29 6.50
CA ASP A 2 5.68 -19.71 5.44
C ASP A 2 4.48 -18.75 5.34
N SER A 3 4.01 -18.44 4.13
CA SER A 3 2.93 -17.47 3.91
C SER A 3 1.62 -17.78 4.66
N LEU A 4 1.38 -19.06 4.98
CA LEU A 4 0.25 -19.51 5.81
C LEU A 4 0.39 -19.02 7.26
N THR A 5 1.58 -19.13 7.84
CA THR A 5 1.86 -18.64 9.20
C THR A 5 1.65 -17.12 9.33
N GLN A 6 1.88 -16.37 8.26
CA GLN A 6 1.69 -14.91 8.27
C GLN A 6 0.21 -14.51 8.26
N LEU A 7 -0.65 -15.28 7.59
CA LEU A 7 -2.10 -15.05 7.58
C LEU A 7 -2.72 -15.44 8.93
N ASP A 8 -2.35 -16.60 9.47
CA ASP A 8 -2.85 -17.07 10.76
C ASP A 8 -2.48 -16.08 11.89
N ASN A 9 -1.24 -15.57 11.84
CA ASN A 9 -0.77 -14.53 12.75
C ASN A 9 -1.56 -13.22 12.58
N PHE A 10 -1.97 -12.87 11.37
CA PHE A 10 -2.77 -11.67 11.11
C PHE A 10 -4.22 -11.85 11.57
N GLU A 11 -4.85 -13.00 11.32
CA GLU A 11 -6.20 -13.28 11.81
C GLU A 11 -6.26 -13.30 13.34
N GLN A 12 -5.28 -13.91 14.00
CA GLN A 12 -5.16 -13.87 15.45
C GLN A 12 -5.01 -12.43 15.95
N TYR A 13 -4.14 -11.63 15.31
CA TYR A 13 -3.99 -10.22 15.60
C TYR A 13 -5.30 -9.44 15.43
N TRP A 14 -6.02 -9.68 14.33
CA TRP A 14 -7.29 -9.03 14.02
C TRP A 14 -8.39 -9.39 15.03
N ASN A 15 -8.44 -10.64 15.48
CA ASN A 15 -9.38 -11.09 16.51
C ASN A 15 -9.08 -10.43 17.85
N LEU A 16 -7.80 -10.36 18.26
CA LEU A 16 -7.40 -9.64 19.48
C LEU A 16 -7.81 -8.16 19.42
N PHE A 17 -7.58 -7.51 18.27
CA PHE A 17 -7.95 -6.13 18.04
C PHE A 17 -9.45 -5.84 18.24
N GLN A 18 -10.32 -6.72 17.75
CA GLN A 18 -11.77 -6.54 17.87
C GLN A 18 -12.28 -6.62 19.32
N HIS A 19 -11.57 -7.36 20.18
CA HIS A 19 -12.01 -7.65 21.55
C HIS A 19 -11.36 -6.78 22.63
N ASP A 20 -10.15 -6.26 22.42
CA ASP A 20 -9.46 -5.44 23.41
C ASP A 20 -8.68 -4.26 22.79
N THR A 21 -9.18 -3.05 22.99
CA THR A 21 -8.51 -1.83 22.51
C THR A 21 -7.32 -1.41 23.37
N ASN A 22 -7.17 -1.95 24.60
CA ASN A 22 -6.01 -1.66 25.44
C ASN A 22 -4.75 -2.35 24.93
N TYR A 23 -4.88 -3.41 24.12
CA TYR A 23 -3.79 -4.13 23.45
C TYR A 23 -2.91 -3.22 22.57
N LEU A 24 -3.42 -2.05 22.20
CA LEU A 24 -2.76 -1.09 21.30
C LEU A 24 -2.10 0.09 22.02
N ASN A 25 -2.33 0.24 23.33
CA ASN A 25 -1.71 1.30 24.12
C ASN A 25 -0.26 0.98 24.49
N ASP A 26 0.17 -0.27 24.32
CA ASP A 26 1.58 -0.61 24.33
C ASP A 26 2.18 -0.22 22.98
N ASP A 27 3.14 0.69 22.99
CA ASP A 27 3.92 1.17 21.83
C ASP A 27 4.72 0.07 21.09
N THR A 28 4.40 -1.22 21.29
CA THR A 28 5.17 -2.40 20.89
C THR A 28 4.40 -3.43 20.04
N VAL A 29 3.29 -3.03 19.40
CA VAL A 29 2.48 -3.96 18.59
C VAL A 29 3.13 -4.34 17.25
N LEU A 30 3.97 -3.46 16.69
CA LEU A 30 4.76 -3.76 15.50
C LEU A 30 6.07 -4.41 15.91
N THR A 31 6.42 -5.52 15.26
CA THR A 31 7.78 -6.04 15.35
C THR A 31 8.78 -5.04 14.75
N GLU A 32 10.04 -5.08 15.20
CA GLU A 32 11.11 -4.21 14.66
C GLU A 32 11.19 -4.29 13.12
N LYS A 33 11.01 -5.50 12.57
CA LYS A 33 10.97 -5.72 11.12
C LYS A 33 9.82 -4.97 10.44
N GLU A 34 8.60 -5.06 10.97
CA GLU A 34 7.42 -4.38 10.42
C GLU A 34 7.52 -2.86 10.56
N PHE A 35 8.04 -2.37 11.69
CA PHE A 35 8.32 -0.96 11.89
C PHE A 35 9.31 -0.43 10.85
N ASN A 36 10.40 -1.16 10.62
CA ASN A 36 11.40 -0.81 9.61
C ASN A 36 10.78 -0.78 8.20
N ILE A 37 9.98 -1.78 7.82
CA ILE A 37 9.29 -1.83 6.52
C ILE A 37 8.41 -0.59 6.32
N THR A 38 7.59 -0.24 7.31
CA THR A 38 6.64 0.89 7.20
C THR A 38 7.29 2.26 7.35
N SER A 39 8.56 2.32 7.73
CA SER A 39 9.36 3.54 7.88
C SER A 39 10.24 3.81 6.66
N LEU A 40 10.35 2.86 5.72
CA LEU A 40 11.13 3.02 4.51
C LEU A 40 10.52 4.07 3.57
N PRO A 41 11.35 4.87 2.87
CA PRO A 41 10.87 5.74 1.82
C PRO A 41 10.40 4.91 0.62
N LEU A 42 9.37 5.40 -0.08
CA LEU A 42 8.71 4.69 -1.18
C LEU A 42 9.67 4.14 -2.28
N PRO A 43 10.69 4.89 -2.75
CA PRO A 43 11.63 4.37 -3.75
C PRO A 43 12.46 3.18 -3.23
N ALA A 44 12.82 3.20 -1.94
CA ALA A 44 13.56 2.10 -1.33
C ALA A 44 12.67 0.86 -1.16
N LEU A 45 11.41 1.06 -0.79
CA LEU A 45 10.42 -0.01 -0.66
C LEU A 45 10.18 -0.70 -2.01
N LEU A 46 9.94 0.07 -3.08
CA LEU A 46 9.78 -0.43 -4.43
C LEU A 46 11.01 -1.18 -4.94
N LYS A 47 12.21 -0.65 -4.66
CA LYS A 47 13.46 -1.34 -5.03
C LYS A 47 13.60 -2.68 -4.32
N LYS A 48 13.26 -2.76 -3.03
CA LYS A 48 13.34 -4.01 -2.25
C LYS A 48 12.32 -5.04 -2.71
N LEU A 49 11.11 -4.61 -3.08
CA LEU A 49 10.08 -5.46 -3.66
C LEU A 49 10.47 -5.98 -5.05
N SER A 50 11.05 -5.12 -5.90
CA SER A 50 11.38 -5.50 -7.28
C SER A 50 12.52 -6.51 -7.40
N ILE A 51 13.41 -6.57 -6.38
CA ILE A 51 14.51 -7.54 -6.30
C ILE A 51 14.18 -8.74 -5.39
N GLY A 52 13.01 -8.77 -4.76
CA GLY A 52 12.59 -9.85 -3.87
C GLY A 52 13.29 -9.87 -2.50
N GLU A 53 13.92 -8.76 -2.08
CA GLU A 53 14.46 -8.60 -0.71
C GLU A 53 13.35 -8.49 0.33
N LEU A 54 12.20 -7.94 -0.06
CA LEU A 54 10.96 -7.93 0.71
C LEU A 54 9.88 -8.65 -0.09
N THR A 55 9.00 -9.35 0.62
CA THR A 55 7.82 -9.95 0.01
C THR A 55 6.65 -8.97 0.05
N SER A 56 5.73 -9.12 -0.92
CA SER A 56 4.48 -8.38 -0.99
C SER A 56 3.65 -8.63 0.26
N VAL A 57 3.57 -9.89 0.72
CA VAL A 57 2.78 -10.25 1.92
C VAL A 57 3.34 -9.58 3.17
N GLU A 58 4.65 -9.62 3.39
CA GLU A 58 5.27 -8.97 4.55
C GLU A 58 5.03 -7.47 4.56
N THR A 59 5.15 -6.84 3.38
CA THR A 59 4.94 -5.41 3.23
C THR A 59 3.48 -5.05 3.53
N VAL A 60 2.54 -5.76 2.93
CA VAL A 60 1.10 -5.50 3.10
C VAL A 60 0.67 -5.67 4.56
N ILE A 61 1.11 -6.73 5.24
CA ILE A 61 0.78 -6.97 6.65
C ILE A 61 1.34 -5.86 7.56
N ALA A 62 2.59 -5.45 7.34
CA ALA A 62 3.21 -4.39 8.13
C ALA A 62 2.43 -3.07 8.01
N PHE A 63 2.02 -2.70 6.79
CA PHE A 63 1.20 -1.51 6.56
C PHE A 63 -0.21 -1.64 7.16
N MET A 64 -0.86 -2.80 7.04
CA MET A 64 -2.18 -3.03 7.66
C MET A 64 -2.15 -2.87 9.18
N LYS A 65 -1.16 -3.47 9.86
CA LYS A 65 -1.00 -3.33 11.31
C LYS A 65 -0.79 -1.88 11.72
N LYS A 66 0.07 -1.15 11.01
CA LYS A 66 0.30 0.29 11.25
C LYS A 66 -0.98 1.12 11.06
N GLU A 67 -1.76 0.83 10.03
CA GLU A 67 -3.05 1.50 9.80
C GLU A 67 -4.04 1.22 10.94
N ILE A 68 -4.14 -0.02 11.39
CA ILE A 68 -5.01 -0.40 12.52
C ILE A 68 -4.62 0.41 13.76
N ILE A 69 -3.34 0.47 14.12
CA ILE A 69 -2.82 1.27 15.25
C ILE A 69 -3.08 2.77 15.05
N SER A 70 -2.84 3.29 13.83
CA SER A 70 -3.06 4.71 13.54
C SER A 70 -4.55 5.08 13.61
N ARG A 71 -5.44 4.15 13.30
CA ARG A 71 -6.89 4.38 13.33
C ARG A 71 -7.46 4.29 14.72
N THR A 72 -6.82 3.61 15.65
CA THR A 72 -7.37 3.43 17.01
C THR A 72 -7.15 4.63 17.89
N SER A 73 -6.16 5.45 17.57
CA SER A 73 -5.95 6.78 18.19
C SER A 73 -6.98 7.83 17.71
N THR A 74 -7.67 7.58 16.60
CA THR A 74 -8.72 8.44 16.04
C THR A 74 -10.06 7.73 16.17
N SER A 75 -11.05 8.29 16.86
CA SER A 75 -12.37 7.68 17.14
C SER A 75 -13.26 7.32 15.90
N ARG A 76 -12.71 7.10 14.70
CA ARG A 76 -13.45 6.86 13.45
C ARG A 76 -13.50 5.37 13.08
N SER A 77 -14.72 4.83 13.13
CA SER A 77 -15.18 3.56 12.56
C SER A 77 -14.30 2.33 12.83
N LYS A 78 -14.60 1.63 13.91
CA LYS A 78 -14.04 0.32 14.26
C LYS A 78 -14.51 -0.82 13.33
N ASN A 79 -15.45 -0.55 12.43
CA ASN A 79 -16.16 -1.59 11.71
C ASN A 79 -15.79 -1.59 10.21
N SER A 80 -15.43 -2.80 9.75
CA SER A 80 -15.58 -3.29 8.37
C SER A 80 -14.48 -2.98 7.33
N HIS A 81 -13.22 -3.32 7.64
CA HIS A 81 -12.15 -3.48 6.61
C HIS A 81 -11.58 -4.90 6.52
N HIS A 82 -12.15 -5.88 7.24
CA HIS A 82 -11.64 -7.25 7.24
C HIS A 82 -11.58 -7.85 5.82
N GLN A 83 -12.65 -7.67 5.03
CA GLN A 83 -12.68 -8.19 3.65
C GLN A 83 -11.61 -7.54 2.76
N GLU A 84 -11.45 -6.22 2.85
CA GLU A 84 -10.38 -5.49 2.12
C GLU A 84 -9.00 -6.05 2.47
N PHE A 85 -8.77 -6.39 3.75
CA PHE A 85 -7.50 -6.93 4.20
C PHE A 85 -7.25 -8.35 3.68
N MET A 86 -8.26 -9.21 3.70
CA MET A 86 -8.16 -10.56 3.14
C MET A 86 -7.91 -10.53 1.63
N ASP A 87 -8.59 -9.65 0.91
CA ASP A 87 -8.40 -9.47 -0.54
C ASP A 87 -6.98 -8.97 -0.87
N ALA A 88 -6.49 -8.01 -0.09
CA ALA A 88 -5.15 -7.46 -0.23
C ALA A 88 -4.06 -8.51 0.06
N ILE A 89 -4.20 -9.31 1.12
CA ILE A 89 -3.26 -10.41 1.41
C ILE A 89 -3.30 -11.46 0.31
N THR A 90 -4.48 -11.80 -0.20
CA THR A 90 -4.64 -12.74 -1.32
C THR A 90 -3.90 -12.25 -2.57
N LYS A 91 -4.05 -10.97 -2.92
CA LYS A 91 -3.32 -10.35 -4.05
C LYS A 91 -1.81 -10.36 -3.80
N ALA A 92 -1.38 -10.04 -2.58
CA ALA A 92 0.04 -10.06 -2.20
C ALA A 92 0.66 -11.45 -2.39
N ARG A 93 -0.04 -12.51 -1.95
CA ARG A 93 0.39 -13.91 -2.13
C ARG A 93 0.52 -14.28 -3.60
N TYR A 94 -0.41 -13.83 -4.44
CA TYR A 94 -0.34 -14.06 -5.88
C TYR A 94 0.90 -13.38 -6.50
N LEU A 95 1.21 -12.15 -6.08
CA LEU A 95 2.38 -11.41 -6.56
C LEU A 95 3.68 -12.11 -6.16
N ASP A 96 3.79 -12.55 -4.91
CA ASP A 96 4.95 -13.30 -4.42
C ASP A 96 5.10 -14.65 -5.12
N TRP A 97 4.00 -15.37 -5.34
CA TRP A 97 4.00 -16.62 -6.12
C TRP A 97 4.47 -16.38 -7.55
N TYR A 98 4.00 -15.31 -8.20
CA TYR A 98 4.42 -14.96 -9.55
C TYR A 98 5.91 -14.64 -9.58
N PHE A 99 6.39 -13.83 -8.63
CA PHE A 99 7.81 -13.48 -8.55
C PHE A 99 8.67 -14.73 -8.35
N ALA A 100 8.29 -15.63 -7.44
CA ALA A 100 9.00 -16.88 -7.21
C ALA A 100 8.99 -17.81 -8.44
N LYS A 101 7.88 -17.85 -9.19
CA LYS A 101 7.73 -18.72 -10.36
C LYS A 101 8.46 -18.21 -11.60
N TYR A 102 8.44 -16.90 -11.84
CA TYR A 102 8.93 -16.30 -13.09
C TYR A 102 10.22 -15.48 -12.92
N GLY A 103 10.67 -15.25 -11.68
CA GLY A 103 11.87 -14.48 -11.36
C GLY A 103 11.80 -13.01 -11.77
N ARG A 104 10.61 -12.46 -11.98
CA ARG A 104 10.40 -11.07 -12.39
C ARG A 104 9.16 -10.46 -11.74
N PRO A 105 9.18 -9.15 -11.41
CA PRO A 105 8.02 -8.45 -10.87
C PRO A 105 6.93 -8.25 -11.92
N ILE A 106 5.68 -8.19 -11.46
CA ILE A 106 4.54 -7.70 -12.24
C ILE A 106 4.47 -6.18 -12.09
N GLY A 107 4.70 -5.45 -13.18
CA GLY A 107 4.51 -3.99 -13.23
C GLY A 107 5.46 -3.17 -12.35
N ILE A 108 5.32 -1.84 -12.43
CA ILE A 108 6.19 -0.88 -11.75
C ILE A 108 5.88 -0.72 -10.25
N LEU A 109 4.69 -1.16 -9.81
CA LEU A 109 4.23 -1.08 -8.42
C LEU A 109 4.13 -2.45 -7.77
N HIS A 110 4.92 -3.42 -8.25
CA HIS A 110 4.88 -4.80 -7.77
C HIS A 110 4.89 -4.90 -6.25
N GLY A 111 3.86 -5.53 -5.67
CA GLY A 111 3.75 -5.81 -4.24
C GLY A 111 3.50 -4.59 -3.35
N LEU A 112 3.42 -3.39 -3.93
CA LEU A 112 3.26 -2.16 -3.15
C LEU A 112 1.81 -2.01 -2.68
N PRO A 113 1.55 -1.92 -1.36
CA PRO A 113 0.24 -1.48 -0.87
C PRO A 113 0.01 -0.02 -1.25
N ILE A 114 -1.08 0.30 -1.96
CA ILE A 114 -1.40 1.68 -2.36
C ILE A 114 -2.91 1.88 -2.43
N SER A 115 -3.40 3.04 -2.01
CA SER A 115 -4.83 3.35 -2.12
C SER A 115 -5.22 3.79 -3.53
N ASN A 116 -6.50 3.61 -3.88
CA ASN A 116 -7.02 4.06 -5.18
C ASN A 116 -6.84 5.57 -5.38
N ARG A 117 -7.02 6.36 -4.32
CA ARG A 117 -6.79 7.81 -4.35
C ARG A 117 -5.34 8.14 -4.69
N GLN A 118 -4.38 7.44 -4.09
CA GLN A 118 -2.97 7.66 -4.38
C GLN A 118 -2.61 7.27 -5.81
N LEU A 119 -3.16 6.16 -6.30
CA LEU A 119 -2.95 5.74 -7.68
C LEU A 119 -3.45 6.80 -8.68
N GLN A 120 -4.64 7.38 -8.41
CA GLN A 120 -5.18 8.49 -9.19
C GLN A 120 -4.28 9.74 -9.13
N LEU A 121 -3.73 10.07 -7.96
CA LEU A 121 -2.82 11.22 -7.79
C LEU A 121 -1.49 11.05 -8.54
N LEU A 122 -0.99 9.83 -8.65
CA LEU A 122 0.25 9.55 -9.39
C LEU A 122 0.04 9.63 -10.91
N ASN A 123 -1.20 9.72 -11.39
CA ASN A 123 -1.56 9.74 -12.81
C ASN A 123 -0.85 8.64 -13.62
N ILE A 124 -0.67 7.48 -12.97
CA ILE A 124 -0.11 6.28 -13.62
C ILE A 124 -1.27 5.65 -14.38
N ASN A 125 -1.38 6.01 -15.66
CA ASN A 125 -2.38 5.43 -16.54
C ASN A 125 -1.94 4.03 -16.93
N ASN A 126 -2.83 3.04 -16.78
CA ASN A 126 -2.68 1.72 -17.41
C ASN A 126 -2.92 1.82 -18.92
N SER A 127 -2.36 2.83 -19.58
CA SER A 127 -2.54 3.12 -21.01
C SER A 127 -2.11 1.94 -21.88
N ASP A 128 -1.20 1.10 -21.38
CA ASP A 128 -0.70 -0.09 -22.08
C ASP A 128 -1.49 -1.37 -21.75
N GLY A 129 -2.52 -1.30 -20.91
CA GLY A 129 -3.26 -2.47 -20.40
C GLY A 129 -2.44 -3.39 -19.49
N LYS A 130 -1.20 -3.02 -19.15
CA LYS A 130 -0.33 -3.78 -18.24
C LYS A 130 -0.75 -3.60 -16.79
N GLU A 131 -0.85 -4.70 -16.06
CA GLU A 131 -1.03 -4.66 -14.60
C GLU A 131 0.16 -3.94 -13.95
N LEU A 132 -0.12 -2.99 -13.05
CA LEU A 132 0.90 -2.31 -12.25
C LEU A 132 1.49 -3.22 -11.18
N GLY A 133 0.79 -4.32 -10.85
CA GLY A 133 1.14 -5.29 -9.82
C GLY A 133 1.07 -4.75 -8.40
N ASN A 134 0.33 -3.67 -8.17
CA ASN A 134 0.08 -3.14 -6.84
C ASN A 134 -0.93 -4.00 -6.05
N VAL A 135 -0.93 -3.80 -4.73
CA VAL A 135 -1.97 -4.29 -3.84
C VAL A 135 -2.83 -3.10 -3.43
N THR A 136 -4.12 -3.14 -3.77
CA THR A 136 -5.02 -2.04 -3.44
C THR A 136 -5.39 -2.11 -1.96
N LEU A 137 -5.14 -1.01 -1.27
CA LEU A 137 -5.48 -0.85 0.14
C LEU A 137 -5.88 0.61 0.34
N ASP A 138 -7.18 0.90 0.21
CA ASP A 138 -7.76 2.25 0.31
C ASP A 138 -7.48 2.88 1.66
N SER A 139 -7.26 2.01 2.62
CA SER A 139 -6.90 2.34 3.96
C SER A 139 -5.50 2.95 4.11
N VAL A 140 -4.56 2.64 3.22
CA VAL A 140 -3.15 3.02 3.35
C VAL A 140 -2.83 4.36 2.67
N TYR A 141 -2.07 5.18 3.40
CA TYR A 141 -1.50 6.43 2.88
C TYR A 141 0.03 6.42 2.97
N HIS A 142 0.68 6.40 1.81
CA HIS A 142 2.08 6.78 1.69
C HIS A 142 2.20 8.29 1.57
N ASN A 143 3.16 8.88 2.28
CA ASN A 143 3.58 10.26 2.03
C ASN A 143 4.28 10.35 0.67
N ILE A 144 3.49 10.58 -0.39
CA ILE A 144 3.99 10.86 -1.75
C ILE A 144 4.70 12.23 -1.79
N ALA A 145 4.53 13.04 -0.74
CA ALA A 145 5.03 14.41 -0.62
C ALA A 145 6.55 14.58 -0.51
N GLN A 146 7.36 13.51 -0.48
CA GLN A 146 8.82 13.64 -0.42
C GLN A 146 9.54 13.52 -1.78
N CYS A 147 8.81 13.41 -2.89
CA CYS A 147 9.44 13.47 -4.22
C CYS A 147 9.49 14.88 -4.83
N ASN A 148 8.92 15.91 -4.17
CA ASN A 148 9.11 17.30 -4.60
C ASN A 148 9.44 18.18 -3.41
N ASN A 149 10.71 18.56 -3.35
CA ASN A 149 11.17 19.68 -2.56
C ASN A 149 10.46 20.95 -3.08
N GLY A 150 9.50 21.45 -2.31
CA GLY A 150 8.95 22.80 -2.46
C GLY A 150 7.68 22.93 -3.31
N ARG A 151 6.68 23.56 -2.66
CA ARG A 151 5.46 24.20 -3.19
C ARG A 151 4.25 23.31 -3.47
N SER A 152 3.32 23.42 -2.52
CA SER A 152 1.90 23.74 -2.70
C SER A 152 1.20 23.18 -3.93
N ARG A 153 0.24 22.28 -3.67
CA ARG A 153 -1.05 22.13 -4.34
C ARG A 153 -1.19 22.94 -5.63
N GLU A 154 -0.63 22.47 -6.74
CA GLU A 154 -1.13 22.81 -8.07
C GLU A 154 -0.61 21.83 -9.13
N ASN A 155 -1.57 21.30 -9.89
CA ASN A 155 -1.42 20.85 -11.27
C ASN A 155 -0.56 19.62 -11.57
N TYR A 156 -1.17 18.43 -11.48
CA TYR A 156 -0.95 17.40 -12.50
C TYR A 156 -1.86 17.70 -13.70
N ARG A 157 -1.56 18.79 -14.41
CA ARG A 157 -2.04 18.99 -15.78
C ARG A 157 -0.98 18.41 -16.70
N VAL A 158 -1.22 17.20 -17.18
CA VAL A 158 -0.54 16.68 -18.37
C VAL A 158 -0.84 17.63 -19.53
N ASN A 159 0.22 18.20 -20.12
CA ASN A 159 0.13 19.02 -21.31
C ASN A 159 -0.51 18.23 -22.45
N ALA A 160 -1.80 18.45 -22.68
CA ALA A 160 -2.42 18.33 -23.99
C ALA A 160 -2.62 19.75 -24.52
N MET A 161 -1.57 20.31 -25.12
CA MET A 161 -1.62 21.55 -25.89
C MET A 161 -2.34 21.22 -27.20
N VAL A 162 -3.67 21.34 -27.22
CA VAL A 162 -4.45 21.45 -28.46
C VAL A 162 -5.08 22.85 -28.45
N PRO A 163 -4.69 23.77 -29.34
CA PRO A 163 -5.29 25.09 -29.36
C PRO A 163 -6.71 24.97 -29.94
N ARG A 164 -7.73 25.30 -29.14
CA ARG A 164 -9.09 25.55 -29.68
C ARG A 164 -9.19 27.03 -30.09
N PRO A 165 -9.72 27.33 -31.28
CA PRO A 165 -9.90 28.69 -31.73
C PRO A 165 -11.05 29.34 -30.94
N GLN A 166 -10.82 30.54 -30.42
CA GLN A 166 -11.89 31.42 -29.97
C GLN A 166 -12.30 32.29 -31.16
N LEU A 167 -13.45 31.98 -31.76
CA LEU A 167 -14.13 32.86 -32.70
C LEU A 167 -15.43 33.29 -32.04
N SER A 168 -15.54 34.59 -31.74
CA SER A 168 -16.81 35.25 -31.46
C SER A 168 -16.66 36.75 -31.76
N PHE A 169 -17.03 37.14 -32.98
CA PHE A 169 -18.00 38.20 -33.27
C PHE A 169 -18.75 37.80 -34.54
#